data_AF-F6HRX5-F1
#
_entry.id   AF-F6HRX5-F1
#
_cell.length_a   1.000
_cell.length_b   1.000
_cell.length_c   1.000
_cell.angle_alpha   90.00
_cell.angle_beta   90.00
_cell.angle_gamma   90.00
#
_symmetry.space_group_name_H-M   'P 1'
#
loop_
_entity.id
_entity.type
_entity.pdbx_description
1 polymer ?
#
loop_
_entity_poly.entity_id
_entity_poly.type
_entity_poly.pdbx_seq_one_letter_code
_entity_poly.pdbx_strand_id
1 'polypeptide(L)'
;MFAASLLSRFMHYPSHLHLGVAKRVLRYLQGTVELVKKLEREKRLDVIVDRNLNRNYDIQEVEMMIQVALLCTQPSPGDRPAMSEVVRMLEGEGLAERWEEWQHVEVSRRQEAERLQRRFDCREDSLYHHDAIELSGGR
;
A
#
# COMPACT_ATOMS: atom_id res chain seq x y z
N MET A 1 4.79 -10.09 -33.30
CA MET A 1 3.64 -9.20 -33.05
C MET A 1 2.45 -9.86 -32.32
N PHE A 2 2.46 -11.17 -32.03
CA PHE A 2 1.31 -11.85 -31.40
C PHE A 2 1.07 -11.51 -29.91
N ALA A 3 2.14 -11.29 -29.13
CA ALA A 3 2.02 -11.06 -27.67
C ALA A 3 1.27 -9.77 -27.29
N ALA A 4 1.47 -8.68 -28.04
CA ALA A 4 0.79 -7.40 -27.80
C ALA A 4 -0.73 -7.50 -28.04
N SER A 5 -1.16 -8.28 -29.04
CA SER A 5 -2.59 -8.49 -29.34
C SER A 5 -3.33 -9.35 -28.31
N LEU A 6 -2.61 -10.23 -27.60
CA LEU A 6 -3.12 -11.08 -26.53
C LEU A 6 -3.25 -10.30 -25.23
N LEU A 7 -2.24 -9.51 -24.86
CA LEU A 7 -2.32 -8.57 -23.74
C LEU A 7 -3.42 -7.52 -23.95
N SER A 8 -3.57 -6.99 -25.17
CA SER A 8 -4.65 -6.06 -25.51
C SER A 8 -6.04 -6.70 -25.37
N ARG A 9 -6.24 -7.94 -25.85
CA ARG A 9 -7.52 -8.67 -25.66
C ARG A 9 -7.81 -8.99 -24.19
N PHE A 10 -6.78 -9.34 -23.43
CA PHE A 10 -6.89 -9.60 -21.99
C PHE A 10 -7.28 -8.34 -21.20
N MET A 11 -6.73 -7.18 -21.58
CA MET A 11 -7.03 -5.88 -20.98
C MET A 11 -8.38 -5.30 -21.45
N HIS A 12 -8.85 -5.68 -22.64
CA HIS A 12 -10.12 -5.21 -23.22
C HIS A 12 -11.36 -5.90 -22.59
N TYR A 13 -11.21 -7.06 -21.94
CA TYR A 13 -12.31 -7.70 -21.19
C TYR A 13 -11.79 -8.51 -19.97
N PRO A 14 -11.46 -7.86 -18.85
CA PRO A 14 -10.98 -8.56 -17.66
C PRO A 14 -12.09 -9.38 -17.00
N SER A 15 -11.85 -10.68 -16.79
CA SER A 15 -12.76 -11.58 -16.08
C SER A 15 -12.62 -11.43 -14.55
N HIS A 16 -13.58 -11.97 -13.79
CA HIS A 16 -13.49 -12.00 -12.31
C HIS A 16 -12.24 -12.74 -11.80
N LEU A 17 -11.74 -13.72 -12.57
CA LEU A 17 -10.47 -14.40 -12.32
C LEU A 17 -9.27 -13.46 -12.52
N HIS A 18 -9.24 -12.69 -13.61
CA HIS A 18 -8.17 -11.70 -13.87
C HIS A 18 -8.15 -10.62 -12.78
N LEU A 19 -9.32 -10.11 -12.42
CA LEU A 19 -9.49 -9.16 -11.31
C LEU A 19 -9.10 -9.78 -9.96
N GLY A 20 -9.41 -11.06 -9.72
CA GLY A 20 -9.04 -11.76 -8.49
C GLY A 20 -7.53 -12.00 -8.35
N VAL A 21 -6.86 -12.32 -9.45
CA VAL A 21 -5.39 -12.42 -9.49
C VAL A 21 -4.77 -11.03 -9.31
N ALA A 22 -5.22 -10.03 -10.06
CA ALA A 22 -4.74 -8.65 -9.92
C ALA A 22 -4.94 -8.13 -8.48
N LYS A 23 -6.10 -8.36 -7.86
CA LYS A 23 -6.36 -8.00 -6.46
C LYS A 23 -5.40 -8.69 -5.49
N ARG A 24 -5.10 -9.99 -5.69
CA ARG A 24 -4.13 -10.70 -4.85
C ARG A 24 -2.73 -10.14 -5.02
N VAL A 25 -2.29 -9.90 -6.25
CA VAL A 25 -0.98 -9.30 -6.55
C VAL A 25 -0.88 -7.91 -5.91
N LEU A 26 -1.90 -7.07 -6.08
CA LEU A 26 -1.95 -5.74 -5.45
C LEU A 26 -1.92 -5.84 -3.92
N ARG A 27 -2.63 -6.81 -3.32
CA ARG A 27 -2.59 -7.04 -1.87
C ARG A 27 -1.20 -7.47 -1.39
N TYR A 28 -0.51 -8.34 -2.13
CA TYR A 28 0.87 -8.72 -1.80
C TYR A 28 1.81 -7.51 -1.87
N LEU A 29 1.76 -6.74 -2.96
CA LEU A 29 2.58 -5.54 -3.14
C LEU A 29 2.30 -4.49 -2.05
N GLN A 30 1.03 -4.29 -1.71
CA GLN A 30 0.62 -3.38 -0.64
C GLN A 30 1.07 -3.88 0.74
N GLY A 31 1.01 -5.20 0.98
CA GLY A 31 1.53 -5.81 2.21
C GLY A 31 3.03 -5.64 2.39
N THR A 32 3.80 -5.63 1.30
CA THR A 32 5.24 -5.36 1.34
C THR A 32 5.55 -3.94 1.80
N VAL A 33 4.84 -2.93 1.27
CA VAL A 33 5.06 -1.53 1.68
C VAL A 33 4.70 -1.31 3.16
N GLU A 34 3.59 -1.88 3.64
CA GLU A 34 3.20 -1.78 5.05
C GLU A 34 4.20 -2.49 5.99
N LEU A 35 4.78 -3.61 5.56
CA LEU A 35 5.86 -4.25 6.29
C LEU A 35 7.10 -3.35 6.39
N VAL A 36 7.51 -2.72 5.30
CA VAL A 36 8.66 -1.80 5.28
C VAL A 36 8.41 -0.60 6.21
N LYS A 37 7.21 -0.01 6.19
CA LYS A 37 6.82 1.06 7.14
C LYS A 37 6.92 0.62 8.59
N LYS A 38 6.51 -0.61 8.91
CA LYS A 38 6.61 -1.16 10.26
C LYS A 38 8.07 -1.30 10.70
N LEU A 39 8.92 -1.84 9.83
CA LEU A 39 10.35 -2.04 10.12
C LEU A 39 11.10 -0.72 10.26
N GLU A 40 10.73 0.31 9.49
CA GLU A 40 11.27 1.66 9.61
C GLU A 40 10.98 2.26 10.99
N ARG A 41 9.74 2.15 11.48
CA ARG A 41 9.37 2.60 12.83
C ARG A 41 10.10 1.85 13.94
N GLU A 42 10.30 0.54 13.75
CA GLU A 42 11.05 -0.30 14.70
C GLU A 42 12.58 -0.12 14.58
N LYS A 43 13.06 0.63 13.58
CA LYS A 43 14.49 0.75 13.22
C LYS A 43 15.19 -0.61 13.01
N ARG A 44 14.45 -1.58 12.47
CA ARG A 44 14.91 -2.96 12.17
C ARG A 44 15.04 -3.20 10.67
N LEU A 45 15.74 -2.28 10.01
CA LEU A 45 15.90 -2.28 8.56
C LEU A 45 16.84 -3.38 8.05
N ASP A 46 17.69 -3.93 8.91
CA ASP A 46 18.61 -5.03 8.63
C ASP A 46 17.92 -6.29 8.08
N VAL A 47 16.67 -6.51 8.48
CA VAL A 47 15.87 -7.69 8.09
C VAL A 47 15.53 -7.70 6.61
N ILE A 48 15.46 -6.53 5.97
CA ILE A 48 15.06 -6.38 4.55
C ILE A 48 16.23 -6.11 3.62
N VAL A 49 17.43 -5.87 4.14
CA VAL A 49 18.62 -5.68 3.31
C VAL A 49 19.00 -7.02 2.65
N ASP A 50 19.43 -6.96 1.40
CA ASP A 50 19.86 -8.15 0.66
C ASP A 50 21.03 -8.83 1.40
N ARG A 51 20.88 -10.13 1.68
CA ARG A 51 21.89 -10.95 2.35
C ARG A 51 23.20 -11.05 1.54
N ASN A 52 23.11 -10.90 0.21
CA ASN A 52 24.28 -10.95 -0.68
C ASN A 52 25.21 -9.74 -0.52
N LEU A 53 24.77 -8.66 0.13
CA LEU A 53 25.61 -7.50 0.45
C LEU A 53 26.64 -7.83 1.56
N ASN A 54 26.58 -9.01 2.19
CA ASN A 54 27.57 -9.47 3.18
C ASN A 54 27.87 -8.46 4.30
N ARG A 55 26.87 -7.67 4.73
CA ARG A 55 27.00 -6.58 5.71
C ARG A 55 27.99 -5.47 5.31
N ASN A 56 28.28 -5.34 4.02
CA ASN A 56 29.07 -4.24 3.46
C ASN A 56 28.13 -3.12 2.99
N TYR A 57 27.43 -2.50 3.93
CA TYR A 57 26.55 -1.36 3.69
C TYR A 57 26.49 -0.48 4.95
N ASP A 58 26.29 0.83 4.75
CA ASP A 58 25.97 1.73 5.85
C ASP A 58 24.46 1.67 6.14
N ILE A 59 24.11 1.55 7.43
CA ILE A 59 22.70 1.55 7.85
C ILE A 59 22.02 2.90 7.58
N GLN A 60 22.76 4.01 7.61
CA GLN A 60 22.23 5.35 7.32
C GLN A 60 21.86 5.50 5.83
N GLU A 61 22.70 4.99 4.93
CA GLU A 61 22.41 4.97 3.50
C GLU A 61 21.19 4.09 3.19
N VAL A 62 21.11 2.92 3.83
CA VAL A 62 19.94 2.04 3.73
C VAL A 62 18.67 2.73 4.21
N GLU A 63 18.73 3.41 5.37
CA GLU A 63 17.60 4.16 5.91
C GLU A 63 17.15 5.27 4.94
N MET A 64 18.09 6.07 4.43
CA MET A 64 17.84 7.12 3.45
C MET A 64 17.15 6.56 2.19
N MET A 65 17.70 5.47 1.64
CA MET A 65 17.15 4.81 0.46
C MET A 65 15.72 4.30 0.69
N ILE A 66 15.44 3.76 1.88
CA ILE A 66 14.10 3.28 2.23
C ILE A 66 13.12 4.43 2.38
N GLN A 67 13.52 5.53 3.02
CA GLN A 67 12.68 6.73 3.16
C GLN A 67 12.29 7.30 1.79
N VAL A 68 13.28 7.45 0.89
CA VAL A 68 13.06 7.90 -0.48
C VAL A 68 12.15 6.93 -1.24
N ALA A 69 12.37 5.61 -1.11
CA ALA A 69 11.52 4.60 -1.74
C ALA A 69 10.05 4.67 -1.26
N LEU A 70 9.84 4.90 0.04
CA LEU A 70 8.50 5.07 0.62
C LEU A 70 7.80 6.35 0.11
N LEU A 71 8.53 7.45 -0.07
CA LEU A 71 8.00 8.66 -0.71
C LEU A 71 7.63 8.43 -2.18
N CYS A 72 8.45 7.67 -2.93
CA CYS A 72 8.20 7.39 -4.34
C CYS A 72 7.03 6.42 -4.58
N THR A 73 6.75 5.53 -3.62
CA THR A 73 5.71 4.48 -3.74
C THR A 73 4.36 4.89 -3.16
N GLN A 74 4.15 6.19 -2.94
CA GLN A 74 2.88 6.71 -2.44
C GLN A 74 1.70 6.38 -3.39
N PRO A 75 0.51 6.09 -2.84
CA PRO A 75 -0.63 5.65 -3.64
C PRO A 75 -1.17 6.75 -4.55
N SER A 76 -1.16 8.00 -4.08
CA SER A 76 -1.51 9.17 -4.88
C SER A 76 -0.32 9.55 -5.78
N PRO A 77 -0.53 9.76 -7.09
CA PRO A 77 0.54 10.21 -7.97
C PRO A 77 0.99 11.65 -7.67
N GLY A 78 0.12 12.49 -7.08
CA GLY A 78 0.41 13.90 -6.80
C GLY A 78 1.36 14.10 -5.62
N ASP A 79 1.44 13.13 -4.71
CA ASP A 79 2.29 13.22 -3.52
C ASP A 79 3.73 12.74 -3.80
N ARG A 80 3.91 11.98 -4.89
CA ARG A 80 5.20 11.42 -5.28
C ARG A 80 6.18 12.54 -5.66
N PRO A 81 7.43 12.51 -5.17
CA PRO A 81 8.43 13.51 -5.49
C PRO A 81 8.81 13.45 -6.97
N ALA A 82 9.20 14.61 -7.52
CA ALA A 82 9.78 14.67 -8.86
C ALA A 82 11.16 13.99 -8.88
N MET A 83 11.58 13.43 -10.02
CA MET A 83 12.90 12.78 -10.11
C MET A 83 14.07 13.71 -9.75
N SER A 84 13.97 15.01 -10.03
CA SER A 84 14.95 16.00 -9.61
C SER A 84 15.04 16.14 -8.09
N GLU A 85 13.92 16.03 -7.40
CA GLU A 85 13.85 16.06 -5.94
C GLU A 85 14.37 14.76 -5.34
N VAL A 86 14.07 13.62 -5.96
CA VAL A 86 14.64 12.32 -5.58
C VAL A 86 16.17 12.35 -5.62
N VAL A 87 16.77 12.91 -6.67
CA VAL A 87 18.23 13.06 -6.76
C VAL A 87 18.76 13.94 -5.63
N ARG A 88 18.15 15.10 -5.36
CA ARG A 88 18.56 15.98 -4.26
C ARG A 88 18.48 15.31 -2.89
N MET A 89 17.43 14.53 -2.65
CA MET A 89 17.29 13.76 -1.40
C MET A 89 18.40 12.71 -1.26
N LEU A 90 18.79 12.05 -2.35
CA LEU A 90 19.90 11.09 -2.37
C LEU A 90 21.28 11.77 -2.23
N GLU A 91 21.41 13.02 -2.66
CA GLU A 91 22.60 13.86 -2.43
C GLU A 91 22.67 14.39 -0.98
N GLY A 92 21.63 14.16 -0.16
CA GLY A 92 21.59 14.51 1.26
C GLY A 92 20.81 15.79 1.59
N GLU A 93 20.09 16.37 0.62
CA GLU A 93 19.35 17.62 0.82
C GLU A 93 17.84 17.38 1.03
N GLY A 94 17.25 18.00 2.07
CA GLY A 94 15.79 18.16 2.21
C GLY A 94 14.98 16.89 2.54
N LEU A 95 15.62 15.72 2.65
CA LEU A 95 14.91 14.47 2.97
C LEU A 95 14.27 14.51 4.37
N ALA A 96 14.97 15.04 5.37
CA ALA A 96 14.49 15.05 6.76
C ALA A 96 13.17 15.80 6.92
N GLU A 97 13.08 17.02 6.37
CA GLU A 97 11.88 17.86 6.43
C GLU A 97 10.70 17.16 5.74
N ARG A 98 10.91 16.67 4.53
CA ARG A 98 9.88 15.97 3.74
C ARG A 98 9.45 14.66 4.41
N TRP A 99 10.35 13.99 5.11
CA TRP A 99 10.06 12.76 5.84
C TRP A 99 9.18 13.01 7.07
N GLU A 100 9.43 14.09 7.82
CA GLU A 100 8.59 14.48 8.96
C GLU A 100 7.16 14.79 8.54
N GLU A 101 6.99 15.57 7.47
CA GLU A 101 5.68 15.86 6.88
C GLU A 101 4.94 14.58 6.51
N TRP A 102 5.65 13.64 5.87
CA TRP A 102 5.09 12.36 5.48
C TRP A 102 4.63 11.53 6.68
N GLN A 103 5.43 11.47 7.76
CA GLN A 103 5.05 10.74 8.97
C GLN A 103 3.74 11.30 9.58
N HIS A 104 3.57 12.63 9.59
CA HIS A 104 2.33 13.26 10.06
C HIS A 104 1.11 12.91 9.21
N VAL A 105 1.26 12.93 7.89
CA VAL A 105 0.19 12.56 6.94
C VAL A 105 -0.17 11.08 7.07
N GLU A 106 0.82 10.19 7.16
CA GLU A 106 0.59 8.74 7.27
C GLU A 106 -0.11 8.37 8.60
N VAL A 107 0.26 9.02 9.72
CA VAL A 107 -0.42 8.86 11.01
C VAL A 107 -1.87 9.32 10.92
N SER A 108 -2.13 10.49 10.32
CA SER A 108 -3.49 11.02 10.14
C SER A 108 -4.34 10.08 9.28
N ARG A 109 -3.80 9.62 8.14
CA ARG A 109 -4.45 8.67 7.23
C ARG A 109 -4.79 7.35 7.91
N ARG A 110 -3.89 6.84 8.76
CA ARG A 110 -4.13 5.62 9.53
C ARG A 110 -5.23 5.80 10.56
N GLN A 111 -5.23 6.91 11.30
CA GLN A 111 -6.29 7.23 12.25
C GLN A 111 -7.66 7.36 11.56
N GLU A 112 -7.69 7.97 10.38
CA GLU A 112 -8.90 8.06 9.56
C GLU A 112 -9.37 6.68 9.09
N ALA A 113 -8.47 5.82 8.60
CA ALA A 113 -8.79 4.46 8.21
C ALA A 113 -9.34 3.64 9.40
N GLU A 114 -8.73 3.76 10.59
CA GLU A 114 -9.21 3.12 11.82
C GLU A 114 -10.56 3.69 12.29
N ARG A 115 -10.79 5.00 12.14
CA ARG A 115 -12.10 5.63 12.41
C ARG A 115 -13.17 5.14 11.45
N LEU A 116 -12.82 5.02 10.17
CA LEU A 116 -13.72 4.51 9.13
C LEU A 116 -14.06 3.05 9.40
N GLN A 117 -13.05 2.24 9.76
CA GLN A 117 -13.22 0.83 10.10
C GLN A 117 -14.11 0.65 11.34
N ARG A 118 -13.89 1.43 12.40
CA ARG A 118 -14.80 1.47 13.56
C ARG A 118 -16.23 1.90 13.20
N ARG A 119 -16.41 2.75 12.19
CA ARG A 119 -17.73 3.12 11.66
C ARG A 119 -18.42 1.96 10.93
N PHE A 120 -17.66 1.10 10.25
CA PHE A 120 -18.20 -0.05 9.52
C PHE A 120 -18.51 -1.25 10.43
N ASP A 121 -17.75 -1.45 11.52
CA ASP A 121 -18.04 -2.50 12.52
C ASP A 121 -19.42 -2.34 13.20
N CYS A 122 -20.00 -1.14 13.21
CA CYS A 122 -21.34 -0.90 13.78
C CYS A 122 -22.50 -1.14 12.77
N ARG A 123 -22.22 -1.64 11.55
CA ARG A 123 -23.24 -1.84 10.49
C ARG A 123 -23.48 -3.30 10.10
N GLU A 124 -22.66 -4.24 10.58
CA GLU A 124 -22.81 -5.67 10.23
C GLU A 124 -23.74 -6.47 11.14
N ASP A 125 -24.19 -5.92 12.28
CA ASP A 125 -25.18 -6.60 13.13
C ASP A 125 -26.63 -6.50 12.62
N SER A 126 -26.92 -5.68 11.59
CA SER A 126 -28.30 -5.50 11.08
C SER A 126 -28.62 -6.27 9.79
N LEU A 127 -27.70 -7.10 9.27
CA LEU A 127 -27.91 -7.84 8.02
C LEU A 127 -28.28 -9.33 8.20
N TYR A 128 -28.70 -9.74 9.39
CA TYR A 128 -29.20 -11.11 9.68
C TYR A 128 -30.58 -11.15 10.35
N HIS A 129 -31.42 -10.13 10.16
CA HIS A 129 -32.87 -10.29 10.37
C HIS A 129 -33.57 -10.40 9.01
N HIS A 130 -33.37 -11.55 8.35
CA HIS A 130 -34.39 -12.07 7.46
C HIS A 130 -35.42 -12.75 8.37
N ASP A 131 -36.32 -11.96 8.95
CA ASP A 131 -37.56 -12.53 9.42
C ASP A 131 -38.31 -13.05 8.19
N ALA A 132 -38.59 -14.34 8.21
CA ALA A 132 -39.47 -14.96 7.22
C ALA A 132 -40.83 -14.27 7.32
N ILE A 133 -41.15 -13.42 6.34
CA ILE A 133 -42.51 -12.96 6.11
C ILE A 133 -43.28 -14.17 5.59
N GLU A 134 -43.96 -14.89 6.48
CA GLU A 134 -44.99 -15.86 6.10
C GLU A 134 -46.11 -15.10 5.39
N LEU A 135 -46.11 -15.16 4.06
CA LEU A 135 -47.23 -14.66 3.24
C LEU A 135 -48.33 -15.73 3.19
N SER A 136 -49.48 -15.30 3.69
CA SER A 136 -50.79 -15.96 3.87
C SER A 136 -51.29 -16.91 2.78
N GLY A 137 -52.22 -17.78 3.18
CA GLY A 137 -53.37 -18.10 2.32
C GLY A 137 -53.92 -19.52 2.49
N GLY A 138 -55.07 -19.64 3.14
CA GLY A 138 -55.79 -20.91 3.26
C GLY A 138 -56.40 -21.41 1.96
N ARG A 139 -56.71 -22.71 1.96
CA ARG A 139 -58.03 -23.28 1.66
C ARG A 139 -58.24 -24.47 2.58
#